data_AF-A0A0G4M140-F1
#
_entry.id   AF-A0A0G4M140-F1
#
_cell.length_a   1.000
_cell.length_b   1.000
_cell.length_c   1.000
_cell.angle_alpha   90.00
_cell.angle_beta   90.00
_cell.angle_gamma   90.00
#
_symmetry.space_group_name_H-M   'P 1'
#
loop_
_entity.id
_entity.type
_entity.pdbx_description
1 polymer ?
#
loop_
_entity_poly.entity_id
_entity_poly.type
_entity_poly.pdbx_seq_one_letter_code
_entity_poly.pdbx_strand_id
1 'polypeptide(L)'
;MGIFHPQAVEHRFEIRPIATLFPVAERSQGPEDGTRRQVSGQDGRSDVVGTSKVASTWSNTPTQRLTLHRSAACAAISRTTLIVMLAMTNAREGFRHVGAAGYRASYPSYGGLWTIEWPIGDLAIVRLSPHDILAAPGSDPYPPLLHVRVDCCVEMMAGILKNRKGLCVAFPGRKSSSAVLRFQKNGYAGAHGSRHLYNMAGGVVYPVDLLARIDTPYPFPTTESEGTVHIEVPSLEQGRSVWMSIPPLERGILVQAMDSIPWNTLSWSLHRGMRDIILGFGKPCMDLHRAQLADMLRQTVKEESKTLVARGWASDMVLHHMPDVVHSTVMAGRGDSGDAVRAVVDTAYLLVHAACNLDETHFWRDADTACSLADGAQEWAVLPLSTDTIVALTKFMVIEWSQEMDYQMYHDLPMTLLIAS
;
A
#
# COMPACT_ATOMS: atom_id res chain seq x y z
N MET A 1 20.12 43.93 -35.16
CA MET A 1 19.27 43.61 -33.99
C MET A 1 17.86 43.39 -34.50
N GLY A 2 17.51 42.12 -34.74
CA GLY A 2 16.21 41.72 -35.26
C GLY A 2 15.47 40.89 -34.21
N ILE A 3 14.25 41.31 -33.91
CA ILE A 3 13.30 40.62 -33.05
C ILE A 3 12.84 39.37 -33.79
N PHE A 4 13.00 38.19 -33.20
CA PHE A 4 12.40 36.94 -33.69
C PHE A 4 11.32 36.49 -32.71
N HIS A 5 10.07 36.62 -33.18
CA HIS A 5 8.91 35.89 -32.69
C HIS A 5 9.01 34.42 -33.14
N PRO A 6 8.83 33.43 -32.25
CA PRO A 6 8.47 32.09 -32.67
C PRO A 6 6.96 32.06 -32.96
N GLN A 7 6.64 31.67 -34.19
CA GLN A 7 5.28 31.46 -34.67
C GLN A 7 4.56 30.37 -33.87
N ALA A 8 3.29 30.64 -33.53
CA ALA A 8 2.37 29.65 -33.03
C ALA A 8 2.13 28.59 -34.12
N VAL A 9 2.61 27.38 -33.90
CA VAL A 9 2.12 26.20 -34.61
C VAL A 9 0.98 25.64 -33.78
N GLU A 10 -0.26 25.89 -34.20
CA GLU A 10 -1.43 25.17 -33.69
C GLU A 10 -1.31 23.71 -34.12
N HIS A 11 -0.71 22.88 -33.26
CA HIS A 11 -0.97 21.45 -33.32
C HIS A 11 -2.29 21.18 -32.60
N ARG A 12 -3.38 21.06 -33.36
CA ARG A 12 -4.58 20.36 -32.89
C ARG A 12 -4.19 18.89 -32.66
N PHE A 13 -3.82 18.56 -31.43
CA PHE A 13 -3.80 17.18 -30.98
C PHE A 13 -5.22 16.81 -30.54
N GLU A 14 -5.92 16.04 -31.38
CA GLU A 14 -7.06 15.26 -30.92
C GLU A 14 -6.54 14.22 -29.92
N ILE A 15 -6.73 14.49 -28.64
CA ILE A 15 -6.53 13.51 -27.58
C ILE A 15 -7.70 12.55 -27.64
N ARG A 16 -7.51 11.40 -28.30
CA ARG A 16 -8.40 10.25 -28.11
C ARG A 16 -8.07 9.59 -26.77
N PRO A 17 -9.06 9.34 -25.89
CA PRO A 17 -8.84 8.53 -24.70
C PRO A 17 -8.40 7.12 -25.12
N ILE A 18 -7.36 6.58 -24.49
CA ILE A 18 -7.04 5.14 -24.59
C ILE A 18 -8.10 4.41 -23.76
N ALA A 19 -9.24 4.16 -24.41
CA ALA A 19 -10.23 3.19 -23.99
C ALA A 19 -10.08 1.96 -24.88
N THR A 20 -9.94 0.78 -24.24
CA THR A 20 -10.31 -0.54 -24.77
C THR A 20 -9.75 -0.94 -26.14
N LEU A 21 -8.65 -1.70 -26.14
CA LEU A 21 -8.31 -2.61 -27.24
C LEU A 21 -9.25 -3.83 -27.19
N PHE A 22 -10.42 -3.71 -27.83
CA PHE A 22 -11.16 -4.83 -28.40
C PHE A 22 -11.27 -4.57 -29.90
N PRO A 23 -10.95 -5.53 -30.79
CA PRO A 23 -11.31 -5.39 -32.19
C PRO A 23 -12.82 -5.63 -32.32
N VAL A 24 -13.55 -4.56 -32.65
CA VAL A 24 -14.89 -4.65 -33.22
C VAL A 24 -14.72 -5.19 -34.64
N ALA A 25 -15.11 -6.44 -34.88
CA ALA A 25 -15.21 -6.98 -36.21
C ALA A 25 -16.36 -6.28 -36.94
N GLU A 26 -16.04 -5.62 -38.06
CA GLU A 26 -17.02 -5.09 -39.01
C GLU A 26 -17.89 -6.23 -39.54
N ARG A 27 -19.20 -6.16 -39.30
CA ARG A 27 -20.20 -6.99 -39.97
C ARG A 27 -20.44 -6.44 -41.37
N SER A 28 -19.91 -7.12 -42.39
CA SER A 28 -20.46 -7.05 -43.74
C SER A 28 -21.71 -7.95 -43.85
N GLN A 29 -22.73 -7.44 -44.54
CA GLN A 29 -24.02 -8.11 -44.73
C GLN A 29 -24.00 -9.07 -45.93
N GLY A 30 -24.52 -10.29 -45.70
CA GLY A 30 -25.29 -11.11 -46.64
C GLY A 30 -24.55 -12.20 -47.45
N PRO A 31 -25.23 -13.27 -47.95
CA PRO A 31 -26.52 -13.85 -47.52
C PRO A 31 -26.49 -15.39 -47.29
N GLU A 32 -27.56 -15.84 -46.62
CA GLU A 32 -28.27 -17.14 -46.60
C GLU A 32 -27.65 -18.42 -47.22
N ASP A 33 -27.53 -19.46 -46.39
CA ASP A 33 -28.08 -20.83 -46.55
C ASP A 33 -27.63 -21.62 -45.30
N GLY A 34 -28.31 -22.56 -44.65
CA GLY A 34 -29.51 -23.33 -44.92
C GLY A 34 -29.45 -24.55 -43.97
N THR A 35 -30.51 -24.77 -43.19
CA THR A 35 -30.92 -26.07 -42.60
C THR A 35 -30.28 -26.64 -41.31
N ARG A 36 -31.18 -26.79 -40.30
CA ARG A 36 -31.50 -27.98 -39.46
C ARG A 36 -30.94 -28.15 -38.02
N ARG A 37 -31.86 -27.96 -37.05
CA ARG A 37 -32.26 -28.75 -35.82
C ARG A 37 -31.18 -29.56 -35.07
N GLN A 38 -31.10 -29.63 -33.73
CA GLN A 38 -32.15 -29.92 -32.73
C GLN A 38 -31.57 -29.74 -31.29
N VAL A 39 -32.14 -28.88 -30.43
CA VAL A 39 -32.85 -29.14 -29.15
C VAL A 39 -32.33 -30.25 -28.20
N SER A 40 -31.87 -29.84 -27.00
CA SER A 40 -32.20 -30.34 -25.62
C SER A 40 -30.99 -30.11 -24.71
N GLY A 41 -31.05 -29.60 -23.47
CA GLY A 41 -32.11 -29.24 -22.55
C GLY A 41 -31.49 -28.47 -21.37
N GLN A 42 -32.35 -27.79 -20.60
CA GLN A 42 -31.99 -27.14 -19.33
C GLN A 42 -31.52 -28.19 -18.31
N ASP A 43 -30.53 -27.83 -17.49
CA ASP A 43 -30.63 -28.03 -16.04
C ASP A 43 -29.69 -27.06 -15.30
N GLY A 44 -30.26 -26.41 -14.30
CA GLY A 44 -29.59 -25.41 -13.48
C GLY A 44 -28.68 -26.03 -12.42
N ARG A 45 -27.54 -25.38 -12.20
CA ARG A 45 -26.88 -25.28 -10.89
C ARG A 45 -25.81 -24.20 -10.98
N SER A 46 -26.07 -23.08 -10.30
CA SER A 46 -25.02 -22.17 -9.88
C SER A 46 -24.11 -22.92 -8.92
N ASP A 47 -22.82 -23.02 -9.20
CA ASP A 47 -21.80 -23.25 -8.18
C ASP A 47 -20.39 -22.91 -8.72
N VAL A 48 -19.77 -21.96 -8.01
CA VAL A 48 -18.39 -21.92 -7.51
C VAL A 48 -17.20 -22.10 -8.48
N VAL A 49 -16.20 -21.22 -8.23
CA VAL A 49 -14.76 -21.29 -8.54
C VAL A 49 -14.30 -20.52 -9.78
N GLY A 50 -13.93 -19.26 -9.54
CA GLY A 50 -13.20 -18.38 -10.46
C GLY A 50 -11.74 -18.78 -10.70
N THR A 51 -11.45 -20.03 -11.02
CA THR A 51 -10.12 -20.48 -11.50
C THR A 51 -9.90 -20.15 -12.97
N SER A 52 -10.97 -19.99 -13.75
CA SER A 52 -10.88 -19.81 -15.21
C SER A 52 -10.33 -18.44 -15.65
N LYS A 53 -10.49 -17.37 -14.86
CA LYS A 53 -10.05 -16.02 -15.29
C LYS A 53 -8.54 -15.79 -15.11
N VAL A 54 -7.90 -16.40 -14.11
CA VAL A 54 -6.47 -16.17 -13.85
C VAL A 54 -5.60 -16.84 -14.93
N ALA A 55 -5.94 -18.04 -15.39
CA ALA A 55 -5.18 -18.72 -16.45
C ALA A 55 -5.19 -17.96 -17.79
N SER A 56 -6.28 -17.23 -18.08
CA SER A 56 -6.42 -16.45 -19.32
C SER A 56 -5.58 -15.16 -19.37
N THR A 57 -5.07 -14.68 -18.23
CA THR A 57 -4.30 -13.43 -18.15
C THR A 57 -2.80 -13.64 -18.43
N TRP A 58 -2.26 -14.81 -18.10
CA TRP A 58 -0.82 -15.11 -18.26
C TRP A 58 -0.44 -15.50 -19.69
N SER A 59 -1.39 -15.96 -20.50
CA SER A 59 -1.13 -16.35 -21.90
C SER A 59 -0.64 -15.19 -22.78
N ASN A 60 -0.95 -13.95 -22.38
CA ASN A 60 -0.55 -12.73 -23.08
C ASN A 60 0.68 -12.06 -22.43
N THR A 61 1.25 -12.63 -21.36
CA THR A 61 2.45 -12.06 -20.74
C THR A 61 3.66 -12.39 -21.62
N PRO A 62 4.44 -11.38 -22.05
CA PRO A 62 5.63 -11.61 -22.85
C PRO A 62 6.59 -12.56 -22.14
N THR A 63 6.93 -13.67 -22.78
CA THR A 63 7.92 -14.61 -22.25
C THR A 63 9.32 -14.07 -22.45
N GLN A 64 10.15 -14.10 -21.41
CA GLN A 64 11.55 -13.75 -21.50
C GLN A 64 12.41 -15.01 -21.53
N ARG A 65 13.43 -15.03 -22.40
CA ARG A 65 14.39 -16.14 -22.46
C ARG A 65 15.25 -16.13 -21.21
N LEU A 66 15.36 -17.29 -20.56
CA LEU A 66 16.28 -17.49 -19.45
C LEU A 66 17.73 -17.59 -19.96
N THR A 67 18.65 -16.97 -19.23
CA THR A 67 20.09 -17.05 -19.45
C THR A 67 20.73 -17.89 -18.35
N LEU A 68 21.67 -18.74 -18.71
CA LEU A 68 22.42 -19.51 -17.72
C LEU A 68 23.53 -18.63 -17.14
N HIS A 69 23.57 -18.45 -15.82
CA HIS A 69 24.66 -17.77 -15.11
C HIS A 69 25.05 -18.60 -13.89
N ARG A 70 26.32 -18.96 -13.76
CA ARG A 70 26.87 -19.77 -12.65
C ARG A 70 25.99 -20.98 -12.29
N SER A 71 25.54 -21.71 -13.31
CA SER A 71 24.67 -22.90 -13.21
C SER A 71 23.22 -22.66 -12.78
N ALA A 72 22.79 -21.41 -12.60
CA ALA A 72 21.39 -21.05 -12.37
C ALA A 72 20.74 -20.52 -13.66
N ALA A 73 19.47 -20.86 -13.88
CA ALA A 73 18.66 -20.25 -14.92
C ALA A 73 18.15 -18.90 -14.42
N CYS A 74 18.48 -17.83 -15.14
CA CYS A 74 18.23 -16.46 -14.72
C CYS A 74 17.36 -15.70 -15.72
N ALA A 75 16.54 -14.77 -15.23
CA ALA A 75 15.89 -13.76 -16.05
C ALA A 75 16.49 -12.38 -15.76
N ALA A 76 16.63 -11.54 -16.78
CA ALA A 76 17.09 -10.16 -16.58
C ALA A 76 15.92 -9.28 -16.16
N ILE A 77 16.02 -8.64 -15.01
CA ILE A 77 15.01 -7.72 -14.46
C ILE A 77 15.59 -6.33 -14.31
N SER A 78 14.73 -5.31 -14.31
CA SER A 78 15.14 -3.96 -13.94
C SER A 78 15.22 -3.82 -12.42
N ARG A 79 16.02 -2.87 -11.92
CA ARG A 79 16.00 -2.51 -10.49
C ARG A 79 14.62 -2.06 -10.00
N THR A 80 13.82 -1.44 -10.86
CA THR A 80 12.44 -1.04 -10.53
C THR A 80 11.58 -2.27 -10.29
N THR A 81 11.69 -3.28 -11.15
CA THR A 81 11.00 -4.57 -10.99
C THR A 81 11.35 -5.22 -9.66
N LEU A 82 12.64 -5.21 -9.29
CA LEU A 82 13.08 -5.70 -7.98
C LEU A 82 12.44 -4.93 -6.83
N ILE A 83 12.50 -3.60 -6.84
CA ILE A 83 11.92 -2.78 -5.76
C ILE A 83 10.42 -3.04 -5.63
N VAL A 84 9.70 -3.19 -6.75
CA VAL A 84 8.27 -3.55 -6.74
C VAL A 84 8.05 -4.93 -6.13
N MET A 85 8.88 -5.93 -6.46
CA MET A 85 8.78 -7.27 -5.85
C MET A 85 9.06 -7.24 -4.34
N LEU A 86 10.06 -6.47 -3.90
CA LEU A 86 10.33 -6.27 -2.47
C LEU A 86 9.14 -5.61 -1.77
N ALA A 87 8.54 -4.58 -2.38
CA ALA A 87 7.35 -3.92 -1.85
C ALA A 87 6.13 -4.83 -1.75
N MET A 88 5.87 -5.59 -2.81
CA MET A 88 4.76 -6.54 -2.88
C MET A 88 4.90 -7.67 -1.86
N THR A 89 6.13 -7.97 -1.43
CA THR A 89 6.41 -8.98 -0.40
C THR A 89 6.56 -8.38 1.00
N ASN A 90 6.36 -7.06 1.13
CA ASN A 90 6.66 -6.26 2.32
C ASN A 90 8.06 -6.57 2.89
N ALA A 91 9.05 -6.64 2.01
CA ALA A 91 10.41 -6.96 2.38
C ALA A 91 11.05 -5.80 3.16
N ARG A 92 11.84 -6.13 4.18
CA ARG A 92 12.54 -5.17 5.04
C ARG A 92 14.02 -5.41 5.01
N GLU A 93 14.84 -4.38 5.22
CA GLU A 93 16.29 -4.57 5.28
C GLU A 93 16.66 -5.38 6.54
N GLY A 94 17.16 -6.61 6.34
CA GLY A 94 17.70 -7.44 7.41
C GLY A 94 19.21 -7.29 7.53
N PHE A 95 19.90 -7.19 6.39
CA PHE A 95 21.34 -6.98 6.32
C PHE A 95 21.69 -6.23 5.04
N ARG A 96 22.69 -5.33 5.12
CA ARG A 96 23.27 -4.66 3.96
C ARG A 96 24.76 -4.46 4.18
N HIS A 97 25.54 -4.78 3.14
CA HIS A 97 26.98 -4.57 3.10
C HIS A 97 27.39 -4.04 1.74
N VAL A 98 28.18 -2.98 1.75
CA VAL A 98 28.82 -2.40 0.57
C VAL A 98 30.31 -2.27 0.88
N GLY A 99 31.16 -2.90 0.07
CA GLY A 99 32.59 -2.86 0.32
C GLY A 99 33.43 -3.47 -0.80
N ALA A 100 34.69 -3.80 -0.48
CA ALA A 100 35.66 -4.34 -1.43
C ALA A 100 35.29 -5.72 -2.00
N ALA A 101 34.32 -6.41 -1.41
CA ALA A 101 33.79 -7.67 -1.93
C ALA A 101 32.51 -7.50 -2.77
N GLY A 102 32.08 -6.25 -3.01
CA GLY A 102 30.86 -5.90 -3.73
C GLY A 102 29.71 -5.51 -2.80
N TYR A 103 28.49 -5.60 -3.33
CA TYR A 103 27.25 -5.34 -2.60
C TYR A 103 26.60 -6.67 -2.20
N ARG A 104 26.15 -6.77 -0.95
CA ARG A 104 25.35 -7.91 -0.45
C ARG A 104 24.25 -7.39 0.43
N ALA A 105 23.04 -7.86 0.22
CA ALA A 105 21.93 -7.50 1.09
C ALA A 105 20.94 -8.65 1.23
N SER A 106 20.22 -8.67 2.35
CA SER A 106 19.12 -9.59 2.58
C SER A 106 17.88 -8.84 3.04
N TYR A 107 16.74 -9.22 2.48
CA TYR A 107 15.45 -8.63 2.79
C TYR A 107 14.45 -9.73 3.16
N PRO A 108 14.29 -10.02 4.47
CA PRO A 108 13.19 -10.86 4.95
C PRO A 108 11.86 -10.26 4.54
N SER A 109 10.93 -11.11 4.13
CA SER A 109 9.62 -10.73 3.62
C SER A 109 8.59 -11.78 4.04
N TYR A 110 7.29 -11.55 3.83
CA TYR A 110 6.31 -12.62 4.09
C TYR A 110 6.47 -13.79 3.13
N GLY A 111 7.06 -13.58 1.94
CA GLY A 111 7.22 -14.60 0.92
C GLY A 111 8.49 -15.44 1.09
N GLY A 112 9.38 -15.07 2.02
CA GLY A 112 10.69 -15.68 2.19
C GLY A 112 11.79 -14.65 2.39
N LEU A 113 13.03 -15.09 2.18
CA LEU A 113 14.23 -14.25 2.25
C LEU A 113 14.69 -13.87 0.84
N TRP A 114 14.61 -12.58 0.51
CA TRP A 114 15.31 -12.05 -0.66
C TRP A 114 16.78 -11.88 -0.35
N THR A 115 17.64 -12.24 -1.30
CA THR A 115 19.08 -11.99 -1.23
C THR A 115 19.53 -11.32 -2.51
N ILE A 116 20.37 -10.31 -2.36
CA ILE A 116 21.00 -9.59 -3.46
C ILE A 116 22.50 -9.74 -3.30
N GLU A 117 23.16 -10.26 -4.32
CA GLU A 117 24.60 -10.41 -4.39
C GLU A 117 25.12 -9.75 -5.65
N TRP A 118 25.99 -8.76 -5.50
CA TRP A 118 26.67 -8.13 -6.62
C TRP A 118 28.17 -8.07 -6.34
N PRO A 119 28.89 -9.14 -6.70
CA PRO A 119 30.35 -9.18 -6.59
C PRO A 119 30.99 -8.14 -7.52
N ILE A 120 32.14 -7.59 -7.12
CA ILE A 120 32.92 -6.70 -7.99
C ILE A 120 33.29 -7.45 -9.27
N GLY A 121 33.01 -6.83 -10.42
CA GLY A 121 33.36 -7.37 -11.73
C GLY A 121 32.42 -8.45 -12.27
N ASP A 122 31.30 -8.73 -11.61
CA ASP A 122 30.27 -9.66 -12.11
C ASP A 122 28.88 -9.00 -12.12
N LEU A 123 27.89 -9.74 -12.63
CA LEU A 123 26.49 -9.36 -12.65
C LEU A 123 25.87 -9.43 -11.24
N ALA A 124 24.96 -8.51 -10.97
CA ALA A 124 24.13 -8.56 -9.76
C ALA A 124 23.08 -9.67 -9.88
N ILE A 125 22.98 -10.51 -8.87
CA ILE A 125 22.06 -11.65 -8.79
C ILE A 125 21.11 -11.43 -7.61
N VAL A 126 19.84 -11.69 -7.85
CA VAL A 126 18.77 -11.71 -6.87
C VAL A 126 18.26 -13.13 -6.75
N ARG A 127 18.07 -13.61 -5.51
CA ARG A 127 17.38 -14.87 -5.23
C ARG A 127 16.30 -14.64 -4.19
N LEU A 128 15.18 -15.36 -4.34
CA LEU A 128 14.18 -15.50 -3.29
C LEU A 128 14.30 -16.93 -2.75
N SER A 129 14.69 -17.06 -1.49
CA SER A 129 14.53 -18.31 -0.75
C SER A 129 13.15 -18.27 -0.11
N PRO A 130 12.13 -18.94 -0.68
CA PRO A 130 10.81 -18.94 -0.09
C PRO A 130 10.89 -19.54 1.31
N HIS A 131 10.00 -19.12 2.21
CA HIS A 131 9.87 -19.83 3.48
C HIS A 131 9.58 -21.30 3.19
N ASP A 132 10.13 -22.20 4.00
CA ASP A 132 9.83 -23.63 3.95
C ASP A 132 8.38 -23.87 4.43
N ILE A 133 7.39 -23.39 3.69
CA ILE A 133 5.95 -23.66 3.92
C ILE A 133 5.58 -25.02 3.29
N LEU A 134 6.56 -25.88 3.00
CA LEU A 134 6.34 -27.31 2.80
C LEU A 134 6.06 -28.02 4.15
N ALA A 135 5.25 -27.39 4.99
CA ALA A 135 4.52 -28.11 6.00
C ALA A 135 3.48 -28.97 5.24
N ALA A 136 3.33 -30.24 5.61
CA ALA A 136 2.43 -31.18 4.95
C ALA A 136 1.06 -30.54 4.60
N PRO A 137 0.41 -30.91 3.47
CA PRO A 137 -0.89 -30.36 3.11
C PRO A 137 -1.86 -30.32 4.30
N GLY A 138 -2.32 -29.14 4.70
CA GLY A 138 -3.21 -28.94 5.85
C GLY A 138 -2.54 -28.64 7.21
N SER A 139 -1.22 -28.42 7.24
CA SER A 139 -0.50 -27.99 8.47
C SER A 139 -0.18 -26.50 8.52
N ASP A 140 -0.46 -25.76 7.44
CA ASP A 140 -0.41 -24.30 7.46
C ASP A 140 -1.60 -23.76 8.28
N PRO A 141 -1.37 -22.99 9.36
CA PRO A 141 -2.45 -22.38 10.12
C PRO A 141 -3.18 -21.27 9.34
N TYR A 142 -2.63 -20.82 8.22
CA TYR A 142 -3.09 -19.67 7.44
C TYR A 142 -3.84 -20.08 6.17
N PRO A 143 -4.76 -19.25 5.65
CA PRO A 143 -5.46 -19.55 4.41
C PRO A 143 -4.52 -19.56 3.20
N PRO A 144 -4.73 -20.48 2.24
CA PRO A 144 -3.82 -20.72 1.12
C PRO A 144 -3.79 -19.58 0.08
N LEU A 145 -4.79 -18.71 0.06
CA LEU A 145 -4.88 -17.58 -0.86
C LEU A 145 -4.69 -16.25 -0.14
N LEU A 146 -3.65 -15.53 -0.53
CA LEU A 146 -3.31 -14.21 -0.02
C LEU A 146 -3.74 -13.14 -1.03
N HIS A 147 -4.72 -12.31 -0.65
CA HIS A 147 -5.16 -11.19 -1.49
C HIS A 147 -4.27 -9.97 -1.28
N VAL A 148 -3.17 -9.86 -2.02
CA VAL A 148 -2.29 -8.68 -1.97
C VAL A 148 -2.77 -7.61 -2.94
N ARG A 149 -2.90 -6.37 -2.46
CA ARG A 149 -3.13 -5.20 -3.30
C ARG A 149 -1.84 -4.75 -3.97
N VAL A 150 -1.71 -5.00 -5.26
CA VAL A 150 -0.52 -4.63 -6.05
C VAL A 150 -0.69 -3.26 -6.73
N ASP A 151 -1.93 -2.88 -7.02
CA ASP A 151 -2.32 -1.63 -7.68
C ASP A 151 -1.85 -0.38 -6.93
N CYS A 152 -1.81 -0.43 -5.60
CA CYS A 152 -1.42 0.72 -4.77
C CYS A 152 -0.01 0.61 -4.16
N CYS A 153 0.70 -0.53 -4.26
CA CYS A 153 2.01 -0.70 -3.61
C CYS A 153 3.01 0.40 -3.96
N VAL A 154 3.09 0.76 -5.25
CA VAL A 154 4.00 1.81 -5.72
C VAL A 154 3.59 3.17 -5.17
N GLU A 155 2.30 3.48 -5.13
CA GLU A 155 1.78 4.74 -4.60
C GLU A 155 2.09 4.87 -3.11
N MET A 156 1.82 3.81 -2.34
CA MET A 156 2.11 3.77 -0.90
C MET A 156 3.62 3.91 -0.61
N MET A 157 4.49 3.31 -1.42
CA MET A 157 5.94 3.50 -1.33
C MET A 157 6.42 4.88 -1.78
N ALA A 158 5.77 5.44 -2.79
CA ALA A 158 6.05 6.78 -3.31
C ALA A 158 5.49 7.89 -2.40
N GLY A 159 4.69 7.51 -1.40
CA GLY A 159 4.07 8.41 -0.44
C GLY A 159 2.92 9.17 -1.03
N ILE A 160 2.13 8.53 -1.90
CA ILE A 160 1.00 9.12 -2.60
C ILE A 160 -0.29 8.46 -2.10
N LEU A 161 -1.27 9.27 -1.74
CA LEU A 161 -2.64 8.83 -1.48
C LEU A 161 -3.58 9.48 -2.49
N LYS A 162 -4.51 8.67 -3.00
CA LYS A 162 -5.46 9.07 -4.03
C LYS A 162 -6.87 8.64 -3.67
N ASN A 163 -7.86 9.41 -4.12
CA ASN A 163 -9.26 9.00 -4.04
C ASN A 163 -9.98 9.18 -5.37
N ARG A 164 -11.17 8.58 -5.44
CA ARG A 164 -12.02 8.64 -6.63
C ARG A 164 -12.59 10.04 -6.91
N LYS A 165 -12.58 10.91 -5.90
CA LYS A 165 -13.07 12.30 -5.96
C LYS A 165 -12.01 13.28 -6.48
N GLY A 166 -10.83 12.79 -6.88
CA GLY A 166 -9.79 13.58 -7.51
C GLY A 166 -8.68 14.07 -6.57
N LEU A 167 -8.69 13.68 -5.29
CA LEU A 167 -7.53 13.87 -4.42
C LEU A 167 -6.38 13.01 -4.97
N CYS A 168 -5.22 13.63 -5.13
CA CYS A 168 -3.98 12.93 -5.47
C CYS A 168 -2.82 13.69 -4.84
N VAL A 169 -2.46 13.32 -3.62
CA VAL A 169 -1.52 14.08 -2.79
C VAL A 169 -0.35 13.22 -2.36
N ALA A 170 0.84 13.79 -2.47
CA ALA A 170 2.08 13.20 -2.00
C ALA A 170 2.53 13.79 -0.66
N PHE A 171 3.30 13.01 0.08
CA PHE A 171 3.84 13.37 1.38
C PHE A 171 5.34 13.65 1.31
N PRO A 172 5.88 14.52 2.19
CA PRO A 172 7.29 14.82 2.23
C PRO A 172 8.06 13.71 2.96
N GLY A 173 9.37 13.61 2.72
CA GLY A 173 10.24 12.67 3.45
C GLY A 173 10.58 13.13 4.87
N ARG A 174 11.07 12.20 5.70
CA ARG A 174 11.59 12.49 7.06
C ARG A 174 12.83 13.41 6.99
N LYS A 175 12.96 14.33 7.95
CA LYS A 175 14.09 15.26 8.09
C LYS A 175 14.50 15.41 9.55
N SER A 176 15.64 16.06 9.80
CA SER A 176 16.21 16.27 11.15
C SER A 176 15.74 17.54 11.85
N SER A 177 15.11 18.47 11.12
CA SER A 177 14.62 19.76 11.63
C SER A 177 13.16 19.70 12.05
N SER A 178 12.65 20.73 12.71
CA SER A 178 11.21 20.99 12.83
C SER A 178 10.68 21.74 11.60
N ALA A 179 9.38 21.63 11.32
CA ALA A 179 8.79 22.26 10.12
C ALA A 179 7.30 22.55 10.25
N VAL A 180 6.78 23.26 9.25
CA VAL A 180 5.35 23.40 9.00
C VAL A 180 5.01 22.68 7.69
N LEU A 181 3.88 21.97 7.68
CA LEU A 181 3.33 21.36 6.48
C LEU A 181 2.62 22.44 5.63
N ARG A 182 2.87 22.45 4.33
CA ARG A 182 2.31 23.42 3.37
C ARG A 182 1.83 22.74 2.11
N PHE A 183 0.60 23.00 1.74
CA PHE A 183 0.04 22.50 0.50
C PHE A 183 0.68 23.18 -0.72
N GLN A 184 1.10 22.38 -1.69
CA GLN A 184 1.61 22.83 -2.98
C GLN A 184 0.90 22.08 -4.10
N LYS A 185 0.06 22.81 -4.84
CA LYS A 185 -0.62 22.26 -6.01
C LYS A 185 0.39 21.86 -7.08
N ASN A 186 0.25 20.66 -7.65
CA ASN A 186 1.18 20.07 -8.61
C ASN A 186 2.65 20.06 -8.12
N GLY A 187 2.86 20.06 -6.80
CA GLY A 187 4.18 20.23 -6.19
C GLY A 187 5.05 18.98 -6.20
N TYR A 188 4.49 17.79 -6.49
CA TYR A 188 5.24 16.53 -6.35
C TYR A 188 6.41 16.41 -7.34
N ALA A 189 6.33 17.10 -8.48
CA ALA A 189 7.45 17.21 -9.40
C ALA A 189 8.71 17.79 -8.73
N GLY A 190 8.59 18.55 -7.63
CA GLY A 190 9.70 19.05 -6.81
C GLY A 190 10.19 18.11 -5.71
N ALA A 191 9.48 17.02 -5.41
CA ALA A 191 9.83 16.10 -4.33
C ALA A 191 11.10 15.29 -4.69
N HIS A 192 12.11 15.28 -3.81
CA HIS A 192 13.32 14.49 -4.03
C HIS A 192 13.13 13.03 -3.58
N GLY A 193 13.69 12.09 -4.35
CA GLY A 193 13.64 10.66 -4.04
C GLY A 193 12.37 9.98 -4.55
N SER A 194 11.24 10.15 -3.85
CA SER A 194 10.04 9.32 -4.05
C SER A 194 9.42 9.49 -5.44
N ARG A 195 9.51 10.70 -6.03
CA ARG A 195 9.06 10.95 -7.41
C ARG A 195 9.75 10.07 -8.44
N HIS A 196 11.02 9.70 -8.20
CA HIS A 196 11.80 8.89 -9.14
C HIS A 196 11.25 7.48 -9.21
N LEU A 197 10.92 6.88 -8.06
CA LEU A 197 10.28 5.57 -7.99
C LEU A 197 8.94 5.58 -8.75
N TYR A 198 8.11 6.59 -8.47
CA TYR A 198 6.80 6.71 -9.11
C TYR A 198 6.92 6.86 -10.63
N ASN A 199 7.83 7.73 -11.11
CA ASN A 199 8.11 7.87 -12.55
C ASN A 199 8.67 6.58 -13.17
N MET A 200 9.60 5.88 -12.50
CA MET A 200 10.18 4.64 -12.99
C MET A 200 9.14 3.52 -13.14
N ALA A 201 8.08 3.57 -12.34
CA ALA A 201 6.93 2.66 -12.43
C ALA A 201 5.86 3.12 -13.45
N GLY A 202 6.11 4.19 -14.21
CA GLY A 202 5.20 4.73 -15.22
C GLY A 202 4.16 5.73 -14.68
N GLY A 203 4.29 6.15 -13.42
CA GLY A 203 3.45 7.19 -12.83
C GLY A 203 3.74 8.58 -13.41
N VAL A 204 2.71 9.43 -13.46
CA VAL A 204 2.83 10.82 -13.94
C VAL A 204 2.89 11.76 -12.73
N VAL A 205 4.03 12.43 -12.52
CA VAL A 205 4.27 13.28 -11.33
C VAL A 205 3.63 14.67 -11.38
N TYR A 206 3.42 15.22 -12.58
CA TYR A 206 2.94 16.60 -12.74
C TYR A 206 1.55 16.91 -12.15
N PRO A 207 0.54 16.01 -12.24
CA PRO A 207 -0.78 16.27 -11.64
C PRO A 207 -0.86 15.95 -10.14
N VAL A 208 0.25 15.57 -9.50
CA VAL A 208 0.26 15.15 -8.10
C VAL A 208 0.59 16.35 -7.21
N ASP A 209 -0.32 16.67 -6.29
CA ASP A 209 -0.13 17.70 -5.28
C ASP A 209 0.87 17.24 -4.21
N LEU A 210 1.41 18.17 -3.43
CA LEU A 210 2.38 17.87 -2.39
C LEU A 210 2.01 18.57 -1.08
N LEU A 211 1.92 17.80 0.00
CA LEU A 211 2.05 18.32 1.36
C LEU A 211 3.53 18.56 1.62
N ALA A 212 4.02 19.73 1.20
CA ALA A 212 5.42 20.07 1.29
C ALA A 212 5.81 20.40 2.72
N ARG A 213 7.02 20.00 3.09
CA ARG A 213 7.61 20.34 4.37
C ARG A 213 8.45 21.61 4.21
N ILE A 214 8.11 22.66 4.97
CA ILE A 214 8.89 23.90 5.02
C ILE A 214 9.58 23.99 6.37
N ASP A 215 10.90 23.88 6.35
CA ASP A 215 11.71 23.97 7.56
C ASP A 215 11.52 25.34 8.21
N THR A 216 11.29 25.32 9.52
CA THR A 216 11.13 26.53 10.32
C THR A 216 12.35 26.73 11.20
N PRO A 217 12.92 27.94 11.26
CA PRO A 217 13.91 28.24 12.29
C PRO A 217 13.28 28.04 13.66
N TYR A 218 14.02 27.42 14.57
CA TYR A 218 13.65 27.38 15.98
C TYR A 218 13.91 28.76 16.61
N PRO A 219 13.06 29.26 17.51
CA PRO A 219 11.83 28.66 18.05
C PRO A 219 10.63 28.83 17.12
N PHE A 220 9.62 27.97 17.30
CA PHE A 220 8.34 28.08 16.61
C PHE A 220 7.74 29.49 16.78
N PRO A 221 7.07 30.04 15.75
CA PRO A 221 6.24 31.23 15.95
C PRO A 221 5.22 30.92 17.05
N THR A 222 5.29 31.65 18.15
CA THR A 222 4.36 31.57 19.30
C THR A 222 2.96 32.04 18.96
N THR A 223 2.73 32.58 17.77
CA THR A 223 1.41 32.80 17.22
C THR A 223 0.85 31.47 16.72
N GLU A 224 0.31 30.69 17.65
CA GLU A 224 -0.67 29.64 17.36
C GLU A 224 -1.77 30.27 16.50
N SER A 225 -1.73 30.03 15.19
CA SER A 225 -2.89 30.35 14.37
C SER A 225 -3.98 29.37 14.79
N GLU A 226 -5.13 29.90 15.19
CA GLU A 226 -6.30 29.11 15.60
C GLU A 226 -6.52 27.91 14.66
N GLY A 227 -6.59 26.70 15.24
CA GLY A 227 -6.79 25.45 14.50
C GLY A 227 -5.53 24.77 13.93
N THR A 228 -4.32 25.29 14.14
CA THR A 228 -3.08 24.57 13.83
C THR A 228 -2.85 23.43 14.81
N VAL A 229 -2.57 22.23 14.28
CA VAL A 229 -2.24 21.04 15.07
C VAL A 229 -0.73 20.84 15.09
N HIS A 230 -0.17 20.51 16.25
CA HIS A 230 1.24 20.17 16.38
C HIS A 230 1.39 18.68 16.66
N ILE A 231 2.18 18.00 15.84
CA ILE A 231 2.50 16.58 16.01
C ILE A 231 3.99 16.39 16.21
N GLU A 232 4.34 15.37 16.98
CA GLU A 232 5.71 14.90 17.11
C GLU A 232 5.96 13.79 16.08
N VAL A 233 7.03 13.92 15.29
CA VAL A 233 7.42 12.93 14.29
C VAL A 233 8.88 12.51 14.48
N PRO A 234 9.27 11.27 14.12
CA PRO A 234 10.66 10.85 14.20
C PRO A 234 11.61 11.71 13.38
N SER A 235 12.80 11.96 13.91
CA SER A 235 13.90 12.64 13.21
C SER A 235 14.69 11.65 12.34
N LEU A 236 15.40 12.17 11.34
CA LEU A 236 16.47 11.40 10.68
C LEU A 236 17.62 11.07 11.65
N GLU A 237 17.80 11.89 12.68
CA GLU A 237 18.78 11.64 13.73
C GLU A 237 18.23 10.57 14.67
N GLN A 238 18.96 9.47 14.78
CA GLN A 238 18.50 8.27 15.48
C GLN A 238 18.13 8.57 16.93
N GLY A 239 16.94 8.11 17.34
CA GLY A 239 16.42 8.29 18.70
C GLY A 239 15.92 9.70 19.02
N ARG A 240 15.85 10.60 18.03
CA ARG A 240 15.30 11.95 18.21
C ARG A 240 13.95 12.10 17.53
N SER A 241 13.20 13.08 18.01
CA SER A 241 11.94 13.53 17.44
C SER A 241 12.02 15.02 17.08
N VAL A 242 11.13 15.44 16.19
CA VAL A 242 10.98 16.82 15.75
C VAL A 242 9.50 17.17 15.71
N TRP A 243 9.22 18.45 15.83
CA TRP A 243 7.85 18.95 15.80
C TRP A 243 7.45 19.31 14.37
N MET A 244 6.21 18.98 14.02
CA MET A 244 5.58 19.38 12.77
C MET A 244 4.25 20.10 13.04
N SER A 245 4.15 21.32 12.54
CA SER A 245 2.90 22.08 12.59
C SER A 245 2.06 21.81 11.34
N ILE A 246 0.78 21.56 11.52
CA ILE A 246 -0.20 21.24 10.48
C ILE A 246 -1.31 22.29 10.54
N PRO A 247 -1.26 23.30 9.65
CA PRO A 247 -2.25 24.37 9.62
C PRO A 247 -3.62 23.87 9.10
N PRO A 248 -4.71 24.64 9.28
CA PRO A 248 -6.07 24.17 9.02
C PRO A 248 -6.33 23.64 7.60
N LEU A 249 -5.75 24.29 6.57
CA LEU A 249 -5.89 23.84 5.19
C LEU A 249 -5.25 22.46 4.99
N GLU A 250 -4.00 22.31 5.42
CA GLU A 250 -3.26 21.05 5.30
C GLU A 250 -3.86 19.94 6.18
N ARG A 251 -4.41 20.29 7.34
CA ARG A 251 -5.18 19.38 8.20
C ARG A 251 -6.39 18.81 7.44
N GLY A 252 -7.16 19.67 6.76
CA GLY A 252 -8.30 19.25 5.94
C GLY A 252 -7.92 18.31 4.80
N ILE A 253 -6.75 18.52 4.19
CA ILE A 253 -6.22 17.63 3.14
C ILE A 253 -5.72 16.31 3.74
N LEU A 254 -5.06 16.37 4.90
CA LEU A 254 -4.54 15.19 5.60
C LEU A 254 -5.68 14.23 6.01
N VAL A 255 -6.77 14.74 6.59
CA VAL A 255 -7.91 13.88 6.97
C VAL A 255 -8.58 13.25 5.75
N GLN A 256 -8.70 13.97 4.64
CA GLN A 256 -9.18 13.41 3.38
C GLN A 256 -8.23 12.33 2.84
N ALA A 257 -6.92 12.54 2.94
CA ALA A 257 -5.93 11.54 2.54
C ALA A 257 -6.03 10.28 3.42
N MET A 258 -6.18 10.44 4.74
CA MET A 258 -6.35 9.33 5.68
C MET A 258 -7.62 8.52 5.43
N ASP A 259 -8.73 9.20 5.08
CA ASP A 259 -9.96 8.53 4.64
C ASP A 259 -9.78 7.70 3.37
N SER A 260 -8.78 8.07 2.56
CA SER A 260 -8.49 7.47 1.25
C SER A 260 -7.37 6.42 1.31
N ILE A 261 -6.92 6.03 2.51
CA ILE A 261 -5.97 4.93 2.66
C ILE A 261 -6.60 3.66 2.05
N PRO A 262 -5.92 2.95 1.14
CA PRO A 262 -6.47 1.74 0.54
C PRO A 262 -6.56 0.59 1.55
N TRP A 263 -7.62 -0.21 1.47
CA TRP A 263 -7.73 -1.43 2.26
C TRP A 263 -6.74 -2.48 1.78
N ASN A 264 -6.03 -3.13 2.71
CA ASN A 264 -5.09 -4.20 2.40
C ASN A 264 -5.08 -5.27 3.49
N THR A 265 -4.88 -6.53 3.09
CA THR A 265 -4.83 -7.67 4.03
C THR A 265 -3.46 -7.88 4.65
N LEU A 266 -2.46 -7.09 4.23
CA LEU A 266 -1.11 -7.10 4.75
C LEU A 266 -0.65 -5.68 5.07
N SER A 267 0.39 -5.61 5.90
CA SER A 267 1.17 -4.39 6.08
C SER A 267 1.81 -3.93 4.77
N TRP A 268 1.93 -2.62 4.64
CA TRP A 268 2.53 -1.97 3.47
C TRP A 268 4.03 -1.78 3.66
N SER A 269 4.76 -1.79 2.55
CA SER A 269 6.02 -1.04 2.42
C SER A 269 5.69 0.43 2.16
N LEU A 270 5.96 1.29 3.13
CA LEU A 270 5.53 2.68 3.12
C LEU A 270 6.66 3.68 2.91
N HIS A 271 6.30 4.78 2.26
CA HIS A 271 7.07 6.00 2.31
C HIS A 271 7.24 6.51 3.75
N ARG A 272 8.49 6.64 4.18
CA ARG A 272 8.87 6.99 5.56
C ARG A 272 8.10 8.19 6.12
N GLY A 273 8.17 9.34 5.45
CA GLY A 273 7.56 10.55 5.97
C GLY A 273 6.03 10.55 5.91
N MET A 274 5.43 9.79 4.98
CA MET A 274 3.97 9.61 4.94
C MET A 274 3.52 8.85 6.19
N ARG A 275 4.18 7.71 6.48
CA ARG A 275 3.92 6.90 7.67
C ARG A 275 4.03 7.75 8.93
N ASP A 276 5.11 8.51 9.08
CA ASP A 276 5.36 9.31 10.28
C ASP A 276 4.28 10.37 10.52
N ILE A 277 3.87 11.09 9.48
CA ILE A 277 2.85 12.14 9.57
C ILE A 277 1.49 11.55 9.88
N ILE A 278 1.10 10.47 9.18
CA ILE A 278 -0.19 9.79 9.43
C ILE A 278 -0.22 9.26 10.86
N LEU A 279 0.84 8.60 11.31
CA LEU A 279 0.91 8.07 12.68
C LEU A 279 0.91 9.18 13.73
N GLY A 280 1.74 10.22 13.56
CA GLY A 280 1.79 11.34 14.50
C GLY A 280 0.46 12.08 14.63
N PHE A 281 -0.31 12.17 13.54
CA PHE A 281 -1.63 12.81 13.53
C PHE A 281 -2.75 11.91 14.06
N GLY A 282 -2.87 10.68 13.55
CA GLY A 282 -4.02 9.83 13.82
C GLY A 282 -3.92 9.01 15.11
N LYS A 283 -2.72 8.83 15.68
CA LYS A 283 -2.52 7.92 16.82
C LYS A 283 -3.34 8.30 18.07
N PRO A 284 -3.44 9.58 18.49
CA PRO A 284 -4.27 9.95 19.62
C PRO A 284 -5.74 9.52 19.43
N CYS A 285 -6.29 9.71 18.23
CA CYS A 285 -7.65 9.30 17.90
C CYS A 285 -7.78 7.76 17.84
N MET A 286 -6.82 7.05 17.24
CA MET A 286 -6.80 5.59 17.26
C MET A 286 -6.79 5.04 18.70
N ASP A 287 -5.99 5.64 19.59
CA ASP A 287 -5.84 5.19 20.97
C ASP A 287 -7.13 5.36 21.79
N LEU A 288 -8.00 6.32 21.45
CA LEU A 288 -9.34 6.45 22.06
C LEU A 288 -10.24 5.24 21.78
N HIS A 289 -10.16 4.67 20.58
CA HIS A 289 -11.02 3.57 20.13
C HIS A 289 -10.34 2.19 20.20
N ARG A 290 -9.04 2.14 20.52
CA ARG A 290 -8.20 0.94 20.37
C ARG A 290 -8.72 -0.26 21.15
N ALA A 291 -9.08 -0.07 22.42
CA ALA A 291 -9.59 -1.14 23.27
C ALA A 291 -10.92 -1.68 22.74
N GLN A 292 -11.84 -0.79 22.38
CA GLN A 292 -13.14 -1.16 21.85
C GLN A 292 -13.02 -1.93 20.53
N LEU A 293 -12.16 -1.48 19.61
CA LEU A 293 -11.88 -2.21 18.37
C LEU A 293 -11.29 -3.59 18.65
N ALA A 294 -10.31 -3.69 19.54
CA ALA A 294 -9.67 -4.96 19.90
C ALA A 294 -10.66 -5.96 20.49
N ASP A 295 -11.54 -5.51 21.40
CA ASP A 295 -12.56 -6.33 22.03
C ASP A 295 -13.62 -6.82 21.04
N MET A 296 -14.10 -5.93 20.16
CA MET A 296 -15.05 -6.33 19.12
C MET A 296 -14.46 -7.39 18.19
N LEU A 297 -13.22 -7.20 17.71
CA LEU A 297 -12.56 -8.17 16.84
C LEU A 297 -12.38 -9.51 17.55
N ARG A 298 -11.95 -9.50 18.81
CA ARG A 298 -11.84 -10.71 19.63
C ARG A 298 -13.15 -11.47 19.73
N GLN A 299 -14.25 -10.74 19.93
CA GLN A 299 -15.58 -11.32 20.03
C GLN A 299 -16.06 -11.85 18.67
N THR A 300 -15.81 -11.12 17.58
CA THR A 300 -16.11 -11.57 16.21
C THR A 300 -15.41 -12.88 15.86
N VAL A 301 -14.14 -13.08 16.25
CA VAL A 301 -13.47 -14.37 16.02
C VAL A 301 -14.22 -15.53 16.69
N LYS A 302 -14.73 -15.32 17.91
CA LYS A 302 -15.46 -16.36 18.64
C LYS A 302 -16.81 -16.67 17.98
N GLU A 303 -17.55 -15.63 17.60
CA GLU A 303 -18.88 -15.72 17.00
C GLU A 303 -18.83 -16.30 15.58
N GLU A 304 -17.87 -15.83 14.77
CA GLU A 304 -17.71 -16.17 13.35
C GLU A 304 -16.62 -17.23 13.11
N SER A 305 -16.29 -18.01 14.13
CA SER A 305 -15.26 -19.06 14.07
C SER A 305 -15.46 -20.03 12.90
N LYS A 306 -16.70 -20.47 12.66
CA LYS A 306 -17.06 -21.33 11.52
C LYS A 306 -16.78 -20.67 10.17
N THR A 307 -17.08 -19.38 10.05
CA THR A 307 -16.86 -18.59 8.85
C THR A 307 -15.37 -18.44 8.58
N LEU A 308 -14.57 -18.15 9.61
CA LEU A 308 -13.10 -18.07 9.49
C LEU A 308 -12.47 -19.40 9.07
N VAL A 309 -12.92 -20.52 9.63
CA VAL A 309 -12.47 -21.86 9.19
C VAL A 309 -12.87 -22.14 7.74
N ALA A 310 -14.10 -21.78 7.34
CA ALA A 310 -14.56 -21.92 5.95
C ALA A 310 -13.77 -21.04 4.97
N ARG A 311 -13.17 -19.94 5.44
CA ARG A 311 -12.26 -19.07 4.67
C ARG A 311 -10.84 -19.62 4.56
N GLY A 312 -10.55 -20.75 5.22
CA GLY A 312 -9.30 -21.49 5.09
C GLY A 312 -8.34 -21.35 6.26
N TRP A 313 -8.72 -20.69 7.35
CA TRP A 313 -7.92 -20.69 8.58
C TRP A 313 -7.99 -22.05 9.27
N ALA A 314 -6.88 -22.51 9.85
CA ALA A 314 -6.89 -23.75 10.63
C ALA A 314 -7.79 -23.63 11.85
N SER A 315 -8.59 -24.67 12.12
CA SER A 315 -9.54 -24.66 13.23
C SER A 315 -8.89 -24.43 14.59
N ASP A 316 -7.71 -25.03 14.82
CA ASP A 316 -6.96 -24.86 16.06
C ASP A 316 -6.52 -23.40 16.26
N MET A 317 -5.99 -22.78 15.19
CA MET A 317 -5.65 -21.36 15.16
C MET A 317 -6.86 -20.49 15.50
N VAL A 318 -8.02 -20.70 14.85
CA VAL A 318 -9.23 -19.90 15.06
C VAL A 318 -9.77 -20.05 16.49
N LEU A 319 -9.81 -21.27 17.03
CA LEU A 319 -10.45 -21.55 18.31
C LEU A 319 -9.58 -21.17 19.51
N HIS A 320 -8.25 -21.32 19.40
CA HIS A 320 -7.36 -21.23 20.57
C HIS A 320 -6.38 -20.05 20.55
N HIS A 321 -6.12 -19.44 19.38
CA HIS A 321 -5.06 -18.44 19.26
C HIS A 321 -5.55 -17.12 18.67
N MET A 322 -6.34 -17.17 17.60
CA MET A 322 -6.75 -16.01 16.84
C MET A 322 -7.46 -14.92 17.67
N PRO A 323 -8.36 -15.23 18.65
CA PRO A 323 -8.99 -14.18 19.45
C PRO A 323 -7.97 -13.32 20.20
N ASP A 324 -6.93 -13.94 20.76
CA ASP A 324 -5.91 -13.22 21.52
C ASP A 324 -4.87 -12.58 20.59
N VAL A 325 -4.59 -13.19 19.43
CA VAL A 325 -3.76 -12.58 18.37
C VAL A 325 -4.40 -11.29 17.87
N VAL A 326 -5.67 -11.29 17.46
CA VAL A 326 -6.30 -10.07 16.92
C VAL A 326 -6.37 -8.96 17.97
N HIS A 327 -6.71 -9.32 19.21
CA HIS A 327 -6.77 -8.37 20.32
C HIS A 327 -5.39 -7.76 20.62
N SER A 328 -4.39 -8.61 20.86
CA SER A 328 -3.04 -8.15 21.20
C SER A 328 -2.38 -7.36 20.08
N THR A 329 -2.64 -7.71 18.82
CA THR A 329 -2.14 -7.00 17.63
C THR A 329 -2.64 -5.56 17.58
N VAL A 330 -3.95 -5.37 17.79
CA VAL A 330 -4.56 -4.03 17.85
C VAL A 330 -4.03 -3.26 19.06
N MET A 331 -3.96 -3.90 20.23
CA MET A 331 -3.50 -3.25 21.46
C MET A 331 -2.01 -2.85 21.43
N ALA A 332 -1.16 -3.60 20.73
CA ALA A 332 0.28 -3.33 20.67
C ALA A 332 0.62 -2.02 19.95
N GLY A 333 -0.20 -1.61 18.97
CA GLY A 333 -0.02 -0.37 18.20
C GLY A 333 1.28 -0.26 17.40
N ARG A 334 2.02 -1.37 17.26
CA ARG A 334 3.18 -1.56 16.40
C ARG A 334 3.52 -3.05 16.32
N GLY A 335 4.19 -3.45 15.25
CA GLY A 335 4.76 -4.79 15.11
C GLY A 335 5.23 -5.06 13.68
N ASP A 336 5.62 -6.30 13.41
CA ASP A 336 6.23 -6.72 12.15
C ASP A 336 5.73 -8.08 11.62
N SER A 337 4.69 -8.65 12.25
CA SER A 337 4.06 -9.90 11.79
C SER A 337 2.97 -9.62 10.76
N GLY A 338 3.17 -10.09 9.53
CA GLY A 338 2.15 -10.05 8.48
C GLY A 338 0.93 -10.91 8.81
N ASP A 339 1.13 -12.04 9.49
CA ASP A 339 0.06 -12.97 9.85
C ASP A 339 -0.90 -12.39 10.89
N ALA A 340 -0.35 -11.67 11.87
CA ALA A 340 -1.11 -10.92 12.86
C ALA A 340 -2.01 -9.87 12.20
N VAL A 341 -1.44 -9.08 11.27
CA VAL A 341 -2.19 -8.09 10.48
C VAL A 341 -3.30 -8.78 9.68
N ARG A 342 -2.99 -9.89 9.02
CA ARG A 342 -3.97 -10.64 8.22
C ARG A 342 -5.14 -11.16 9.07
N ALA A 343 -4.87 -11.70 10.25
CA ALA A 343 -5.91 -12.17 11.17
C ALA A 343 -6.85 -11.02 11.56
N VAL A 344 -6.30 -9.84 11.86
CA VAL A 344 -7.11 -8.66 12.20
C VAL A 344 -7.93 -8.19 11.01
N VAL A 345 -7.31 -8.03 9.84
CA VAL A 345 -8.00 -7.52 8.65
C VAL A 345 -9.11 -8.47 8.20
N ASP A 346 -8.87 -9.78 8.23
CA ASP A 346 -9.88 -10.77 7.84
C ASP A 346 -11.04 -10.82 8.85
N THR A 347 -10.76 -10.67 10.14
CA THR A 347 -11.79 -10.56 11.18
C THR A 347 -12.59 -9.26 11.03
N ALA A 348 -11.91 -8.13 10.80
CA ALA A 348 -12.55 -6.84 10.59
C ALA A 348 -13.46 -6.88 9.34
N TYR A 349 -13.02 -7.56 8.28
CA TYR A 349 -13.81 -7.77 7.07
C TYR A 349 -15.14 -8.49 7.36
N LEU A 350 -15.14 -9.49 8.26
CA LEU A 350 -16.36 -10.16 8.69
C LEU A 350 -17.28 -9.22 9.48
N LEU A 351 -16.71 -8.39 10.35
CA LEU A 351 -17.45 -7.46 11.20
C LEU A 351 -18.16 -6.35 10.39
N VAL A 352 -17.51 -5.85 9.32
CA VAL A 352 -18.04 -4.72 8.51
C VAL A 352 -18.88 -5.16 7.32
N HIS A 353 -18.89 -6.46 7.01
CA HIS A 353 -19.57 -7.08 5.89
C HIS A 353 -19.06 -6.65 4.50
N ALA A 354 -19.05 -7.58 3.54
CA ALA A 354 -18.44 -7.45 2.22
C ALA A 354 -19.01 -6.33 1.30
N ALA A 355 -20.12 -5.70 1.69
CA ALA A 355 -20.86 -4.76 0.85
C ALA A 355 -20.38 -3.30 0.95
N CYS A 356 -19.49 -2.98 1.91
CA CYS A 356 -18.99 -1.62 2.10
C CYS A 356 -17.77 -1.29 1.22
N ASN A 357 -17.62 -0.03 0.83
CA ASN A 357 -16.42 0.44 0.15
C ASN A 357 -15.26 0.53 1.16
N LEU A 358 -14.41 -0.48 1.20
CA LEU A 358 -13.29 -0.53 2.14
C LEU A 358 -12.18 0.48 1.82
N ASP A 359 -12.13 1.01 0.61
CA ASP A 359 -11.05 1.92 0.17
C ASP A 359 -11.26 3.38 0.56
N GLU A 360 -12.47 3.78 0.95
CA GLU A 360 -12.78 5.17 1.29
C GLU A 360 -13.68 5.23 2.52
N THR A 361 -13.31 6.07 3.49
CA THR A 361 -14.09 6.31 4.72
C THR A 361 -14.45 7.79 4.88
N HIS A 362 -15.21 8.11 5.92
CA HIS A 362 -15.53 9.48 6.33
C HIS A 362 -15.07 9.79 7.77
N PHE A 363 -14.73 8.75 8.53
CA PHE A 363 -14.31 8.81 9.92
C PHE A 363 -13.31 9.91 10.25
N TRP A 364 -12.23 10.08 9.48
CA TRP A 364 -11.18 11.02 9.87
C TRP A 364 -11.65 12.47 9.79
N ARG A 365 -12.49 12.80 8.81
CA ARG A 365 -13.11 14.13 8.69
C ARG A 365 -14.11 14.38 9.82
N ASP A 366 -14.90 13.38 10.17
CA ASP A 366 -15.92 13.49 11.22
C ASP A 366 -15.29 13.62 12.60
N ALA A 367 -14.27 12.80 12.90
CA ALA A 367 -13.49 12.88 14.13
C ALA A 367 -12.76 14.23 14.26
N ASP A 368 -12.21 14.74 13.17
CA ASP A 368 -11.53 16.04 13.15
C ASP A 368 -12.48 17.21 13.47
N THR A 369 -13.69 17.14 12.91
CA THR A 369 -14.76 18.09 13.19
C THR A 369 -15.20 18.00 14.65
N ALA A 370 -15.37 16.78 15.17
CA ALA A 370 -15.75 16.54 16.56
C ALA A 370 -14.69 17.03 17.56
N CYS A 371 -13.40 16.79 17.30
CA CYS A 371 -12.29 17.29 18.13
C CYS A 371 -12.19 18.82 18.12
N SER A 372 -12.55 19.47 17.03
CA SER A 372 -12.56 20.94 16.94
C SER A 372 -13.70 21.57 17.74
N LEU A 373 -14.75 20.80 18.03
CA LEU A 373 -15.84 21.14 18.95
C LEU A 373 -15.46 20.59 20.33
N ALA A 374 -14.59 21.29 21.06
CA ALA A 374 -13.80 20.85 22.22
C ALA A 374 -14.47 19.98 23.33
N ASP A 375 -15.79 19.80 23.34
CA ASP A 375 -16.55 19.00 24.32
C ASP A 375 -17.05 17.64 23.78
N GLY A 376 -16.92 17.33 22.48
CA GLY A 376 -17.58 16.16 21.86
C GLY A 376 -16.72 14.90 21.66
N ALA A 377 -15.39 15.01 21.67
CA ALA A 377 -14.50 13.91 21.28
C ALA A 377 -14.56 12.70 22.24
N GLN A 378 -14.71 12.96 23.54
CA GLN A 378 -14.70 11.91 24.57
C GLN A 378 -16.03 11.16 24.66
N GLU A 379 -17.16 11.81 24.36
CA GLU A 379 -18.46 11.14 24.24
C GLU A 379 -18.53 10.24 23.01
N TRP A 380 -17.93 10.65 21.88
CA TRP A 380 -17.88 9.84 20.66
C TRP A 380 -17.12 8.53 20.87
N ALA A 381 -16.05 8.55 21.68
CA ALA A 381 -15.26 7.37 22.00
C ALA A 381 -16.04 6.27 22.76
N VAL A 382 -17.21 6.59 23.34
CA VAL A 382 -18.04 5.64 24.11
C VAL A 382 -19.14 4.99 23.26
N LEU A 383 -19.46 5.56 22.09
CA LEU A 383 -20.49 5.01 21.20
C LEU A 383 -20.01 3.71 20.53
N PRO A 384 -20.93 2.79 20.19
CA PRO A 384 -20.59 1.63 19.35
C PRO A 384 -19.91 2.09 18.05
N LEU A 385 -18.80 1.44 17.68
CA LEU A 385 -18.09 1.81 16.46
C LEU A 385 -18.96 1.50 15.25
N SER A 386 -19.14 2.50 14.39
CA SER A 386 -19.78 2.30 13.09
C SER A 386 -18.91 1.43 12.17
N THR A 387 -19.50 0.85 11.13
CA THR A 387 -18.76 0.16 10.06
C THR A 387 -17.65 1.03 9.47
N ASP A 388 -17.93 2.30 9.18
CA ASP A 388 -16.95 3.23 8.62
C ASP A 388 -15.77 3.47 9.58
N THR A 389 -16.07 3.61 10.87
CA THR A 389 -15.07 3.75 11.94
C THR A 389 -14.18 2.51 12.03
N ILE A 390 -14.78 1.31 12.03
CA ILE A 390 -14.03 0.04 12.08
C ILE A 390 -13.08 -0.07 10.88
N VAL A 391 -13.58 0.25 9.68
CA VAL A 391 -12.77 0.24 8.45
C VAL A 391 -11.60 1.23 8.57
N ALA A 392 -11.85 2.47 8.97
CA ALA A 392 -10.82 3.51 9.10
C ALA A 392 -9.74 3.15 10.12
N LEU A 393 -10.15 2.68 11.30
CA LEU A 393 -9.22 2.30 12.38
C LEU A 393 -8.43 1.03 12.03
N THR A 394 -9.05 0.07 11.33
CA THR A 394 -8.35 -1.13 10.85
C THR A 394 -7.28 -0.74 9.82
N LYS A 395 -7.60 0.13 8.86
CA LYS A 395 -6.61 0.67 7.92
C LYS A 395 -5.46 1.38 8.63
N PHE A 396 -5.77 2.17 9.66
CA PHE A 396 -4.74 2.84 10.46
C PHE A 396 -3.87 1.84 11.23
N MET A 397 -4.46 0.79 11.81
CA MET A 397 -3.70 -0.29 12.43
C MET A 397 -2.75 -0.95 11.41
N VAL A 398 -3.20 -1.20 10.18
CA VAL A 398 -2.32 -1.71 9.11
C VAL A 398 -1.14 -0.75 8.88
N ILE A 399 -1.33 0.57 8.91
CA ILE A 399 -0.24 1.56 8.82
C ILE A 399 0.71 1.48 10.03
N GLU A 400 0.22 1.25 11.25
CA GLU A 400 1.07 1.07 12.44
C GLU A 400 2.03 -0.12 12.28
N TRP A 401 1.55 -1.22 11.69
CA TRP A 401 2.29 -2.45 11.41
C TRP A 401 3.03 -2.45 10.07
N SER A 402 2.88 -1.37 9.30
CA SER A 402 3.58 -1.18 8.03
C SER A 402 5.02 -0.77 8.25
N GLN A 403 5.89 -1.23 7.35
CA GLN A 403 7.33 -1.06 7.44
C GLN A 403 7.79 0.06 6.51
N GLU A 404 8.87 0.71 6.91
CA GLU A 404 9.60 1.59 6.01
C GLU A 404 10.38 0.75 5.00
N MET A 405 10.29 1.11 3.71
CA MET A 405 11.18 0.57 2.68
C MET A 405 12.11 1.68 2.19
N ASP A 406 13.42 1.49 2.38
CA ASP A 406 14.43 2.40 1.84
C ASP A 406 14.53 2.20 0.32
N TYR A 407 13.65 2.85 -0.43
CA TYR A 407 13.67 2.78 -1.87
C TYR A 407 14.96 3.39 -2.46
N GLN A 408 15.74 4.20 -1.72
CA GLN A 408 16.99 4.79 -2.22
C GLN A 408 18.07 3.75 -2.52
N MET A 409 17.87 2.49 -2.10
CA MET A 409 18.67 1.34 -2.56
C MET A 409 18.86 1.28 -4.07
N TYR A 410 17.98 1.89 -4.86
CA TYR A 410 18.12 1.95 -6.31
C TYR A 410 19.42 2.63 -6.78
N HIS A 411 20.03 3.48 -5.95
CA HIS A 411 21.34 4.08 -6.20
C HIS A 411 22.50 3.09 -6.05
N ASP A 412 22.32 2.06 -5.22
CA ASP A 412 23.33 1.04 -4.93
C ASP A 412 23.24 -0.17 -5.87
N LEU A 413 22.21 -0.21 -6.71
CA LEU A 413 21.91 -1.32 -7.60
C LEU A 413 22.10 -0.94 -9.08
N PRO A 414 22.62 -1.86 -9.91
CA PRO A 414 22.72 -1.61 -11.35
C PRO A 414 21.33 -1.52 -11.99
N MET A 415 21.24 -0.90 -13.16
CA MET A 415 19.97 -0.74 -13.88
C MET A 415 19.29 -2.09 -14.19
N THR A 416 20.09 -3.11 -14.46
CA THR A 416 19.67 -4.47 -14.78
C THR A 416 20.34 -5.46 -13.85
N LEU A 417 19.55 -6.40 -13.34
CA LEU A 417 19.98 -7.49 -12.47
C LEU A 417 19.49 -8.81 -13.04
N LEU A 418 20.08 -9.92 -12.58
CA LEU A 418 19.59 -11.26 -12.84
C LEU A 418 18.76 -11.72 -11.65
N ILE A 419 17.52 -12.18 -11.88
CA ILE A 419 16.79 -12.98 -10.89
C ILE A 419 17.02 -14.45 -11.21
N ALA A 420 17.49 -15.20 -10.23
CA ALA A 420 17.75 -16.63 -10.35
C ALA A 420 16.66 -17.42 -9.61
N SER A 421 16.23 -18.53 -10.22
CA SER A 421 15.35 -19.53 -9.61
C SER A 421 16.08 -20.39 -8.58
#